data_AF-A0A7Y2SNQ8-F1
#
_entry.id   AF-A0A7Y2SNQ8-F1
#
_cell.length_a   1.000
_cell.length_b   1.000
_cell.length_c   1.000
_cell.angle_alpha   90.00
_cell.angle_beta   90.00
_cell.angle_gamma   90.00
#
_symmetry.space_group_name_H-M   'P 1'
#
loop_
_entity.id
_entity.type
_entity.pdbx_description
1 polymer ?
#
loop_
_entity_poly.entity_id
_entity_poly.type
_entity_poly.pdbx_seq_one_letter_code
_entity_poly.pdbx_strand_id
1 'polypeptide(L)'
;MDIEHDNGLLRVAVAGYPGLFLLATDPERYPDELLARLARCLAHAGVPPEQPVLFNELREALRLIGRPALLGAHPLALRLDLSVEQRGAVLDRALRTVIDQLEQGSRSRSGTLVRLRYLDGMSVKEVRRQLYLSESHYHRLHHVALEWIARDLATALNPS
;
A
#
# COMPACT_ATOMS: atom_id res chain seq x y z
N MET A 1 -12.79 -21.80 -8.64
CA MET A 1 -11.82 -20.88 -9.28
C MET A 1 -12.39 -20.70 -10.64
N ASP A 2 -12.96 -19.52 -10.85
CA ASP A 2 -13.96 -19.34 -11.88
C ASP A 2 -13.25 -18.66 -13.04
N ILE A 3 -13.08 -19.43 -14.12
CA ILE A 3 -12.48 -18.99 -15.38
C ILE A 3 -13.64 -18.74 -16.32
N GLU A 4 -13.81 -17.49 -16.72
CA GLU A 4 -14.84 -17.08 -17.67
C GLU A 4 -14.19 -16.79 -19.02
N HIS A 5 -14.80 -17.31 -20.09
CA HIS A 5 -14.42 -17.01 -21.46
C HIS A 5 -15.45 -16.03 -22.04
N ASP A 6 -15.04 -14.81 -22.35
CA ASP A 6 -15.91 -13.81 -22.98
C ASP A 6 -15.21 -13.26 -24.22
N ASN A 7 -15.75 -13.56 -25.41
CA ASN A 7 -15.31 -13.00 -26.69
C ASN A 7 -13.78 -13.06 -26.96
N GLY A 8 -13.13 -14.17 -26.62
CA GLY A 8 -11.67 -14.36 -26.83
C GLY A 8 -10.79 -13.76 -25.72
N LEU A 9 -11.41 -13.16 -24.69
CA LEU A 9 -10.77 -12.73 -23.46
C LEU A 9 -10.97 -13.81 -22.39
N LEU A 10 -9.86 -14.31 -21.84
CA LEU A 10 -9.86 -15.16 -20.67
C LEU A 10 -9.83 -14.29 -19.42
N ARG A 11 -10.80 -14.51 -18.53
CA ARG A 11 -10.92 -13.78 -17.26
C ARG A 11 -10.86 -14.75 -16.09
N VAL A 12 -9.88 -14.56 -15.20
CA VAL A 12 -9.71 -15.39 -14.00
C VAL A 12 -9.84 -14.54 -12.75
N ALA A 13 -10.82 -14.85 -11.91
CA ALA A 13 -10.99 -14.19 -10.62
C ALA A 13 -9.85 -14.57 -9.66
N VAL A 14 -9.31 -13.58 -8.94
CA VAL A 14 -8.28 -13.82 -7.92
C VAL A 14 -8.97 -14.14 -6.59
N ALA A 15 -8.74 -15.34 -6.07
CA ALA A 15 -9.36 -15.80 -4.83
C ALA A 15 -9.00 -14.87 -3.64
N GLY A 16 -10.01 -14.54 -2.82
CA GLY A 16 -9.85 -13.64 -1.68
C GLY A 16 -9.90 -12.14 -2.01
N TYR A 17 -10.00 -11.77 -3.30
CA TYR A 17 -10.02 -10.39 -3.77
C TYR A 17 -11.23 -10.10 -4.67
N PRO A 18 -12.36 -9.66 -4.09
CA PRO A 18 -13.56 -9.32 -4.86
C PRO A 18 -13.24 -8.23 -5.88
N GLY A 19 -13.54 -8.49 -7.15
CA GLY A 19 -13.35 -7.51 -8.22
C GLY A 19 -11.96 -7.51 -8.89
N LEU A 20 -11.00 -8.31 -8.42
CA LEU A 20 -9.71 -8.45 -9.07
C LEU A 20 -9.73 -9.63 -10.06
N PHE A 21 -9.34 -9.35 -11.31
CA PHE A 21 -9.31 -10.33 -12.38
C PHE A 21 -8.01 -10.27 -13.15
N LEU A 22 -7.47 -11.43 -13.51
CA LEU A 22 -6.48 -11.56 -14.57
C LEU A 22 -7.19 -11.61 -15.91
N LEU A 23 -6.74 -10.80 -16.85
CA LEU A 23 -7.24 -10.76 -18.22
C LEU A 23 -6.13 -11.23 -19.16
N ALA A 24 -6.43 -12.23 -19.98
CA ALA A 24 -5.56 -12.69 -21.05
C ALA A 24 -6.28 -12.56 -22.40
N THR A 25 -5.67 -11.82 -23.30
CA THR A 25 -6.18 -11.52 -24.65
C THR A 25 -5.76 -12.56 -25.69
N ASP A 26 -4.95 -13.56 -25.30
CA ASP A 26 -4.41 -14.61 -26.17
C ASP A 26 -4.44 -15.95 -25.41
N PRO A 27 -5.53 -16.71 -25.54
CA PRO A 27 -5.71 -17.98 -24.83
C PRO A 27 -4.68 -19.05 -25.19
N GLU A 28 -4.14 -19.02 -26.41
CA GLU A 28 -3.15 -20.02 -26.85
C GLU A 28 -1.80 -19.80 -26.18
N ARG A 29 -1.46 -18.54 -25.91
CA ARG A 29 -0.22 -18.17 -25.21
C ARG A 29 -0.30 -18.29 -23.69
N TYR A 30 -1.51 -18.20 -23.13
CA TYR A 30 -1.75 -18.21 -21.69
C TYR A 30 -2.75 -19.30 -21.32
N PRO A 31 -2.31 -20.57 -21.21
CA PRO A 31 -3.20 -21.65 -20.85
C PRO A 31 -3.78 -21.45 -19.45
N ASP A 32 -4.99 -21.96 -19.22
CA ASP A 32 -5.76 -21.82 -17.99
C ASP A 32 -4.96 -22.16 -16.73
N GLU A 33 -4.10 -23.18 -16.80
CA GLU A 33 -3.23 -23.61 -15.69
C GLU A 33 -2.21 -22.54 -15.27
N LEU A 34 -1.67 -21.79 -16.24
CA LEU A 34 -0.74 -20.71 -16.00
C LEU A 34 -1.48 -19.51 -15.37
N LEU A 35 -2.64 -19.15 -15.89
CA LEU A 35 -3.47 -18.08 -15.34
C LEU A 35 -3.96 -18.40 -13.93
N ALA A 36 -4.39 -19.64 -13.70
CA ALA A 36 -4.72 -20.16 -12.38
C ALA A 36 -3.53 -20.08 -11.40
N ARG A 37 -2.33 -20.45 -11.86
CA ARG A 37 -1.11 -20.34 -11.04
C ARG A 37 -0.78 -18.89 -10.72
N LEU A 38 -0.88 -17.98 -11.68
CA LEU A 38 -0.67 -16.55 -11.47
C LEU A 38 -1.72 -15.96 -10.51
N ALA A 39 -2.99 -16.32 -10.65
CA ALA A 39 -4.06 -15.89 -9.75
C ALA A 39 -3.79 -16.38 -8.31
N ARG A 40 -3.36 -17.64 -8.13
CA ARG A 40 -2.94 -18.14 -6.80
C ARG A 40 -1.71 -17.42 -6.27
N CYS A 41 -0.73 -17.14 -7.10
CA CYS A 41 0.45 -16.36 -6.69
C CYS A 41 0.04 -14.96 -6.24
N LEU A 42 -0.89 -14.29 -6.93
CA LEU A 42 -1.42 -12.98 -6.53
C LEU A 42 -2.25 -13.06 -5.24
N ALA A 43 -3.09 -14.09 -5.11
CA ALA A 43 -3.83 -14.37 -3.89
C ALA A 43 -2.90 -14.56 -2.68
N HIS A 44 -1.78 -15.29 -2.86
CA HIS A 44 -0.79 -15.53 -1.82
C HIS A 44 0.18 -14.36 -1.60
N ALA A 45 0.42 -13.53 -2.61
CA ALA A 45 1.26 -12.34 -2.48
C ALA A 45 0.62 -11.28 -1.56
N GLY A 46 -0.65 -11.42 -1.22
CA GLY A 46 -1.31 -10.53 -0.27
C GLY A 46 -1.56 -9.14 -0.87
N VAL A 47 -1.81 -9.04 -2.18
CA VAL A 47 -2.04 -7.77 -2.89
C VAL A 47 -3.54 -7.44 -2.81
N PRO A 48 -4.01 -6.60 -1.85
CA PRO A 48 -5.41 -6.20 -1.81
C PRO A 48 -5.79 -5.37 -3.05
N PRO A 49 -7.04 -5.51 -3.56
CA PRO A 49 -7.56 -4.67 -4.62
C PRO A 49 -7.49 -3.22 -4.14
N GLU A 50 -6.97 -2.36 -5.03
CA GLU A 50 -6.78 -0.94 -4.79
C GLU A 50 -8.07 -0.30 -4.28
N GLN A 51 -8.03 0.29 -3.09
CA GLN A 51 -8.92 1.39 -2.75
C GLN A 51 -8.14 2.68 -3.05
N PRO A 52 -8.20 3.23 -4.27
CA PRO A 52 -7.44 4.43 -4.64
C PRO A 52 -7.75 5.63 -3.74
N VAL A 53 -8.93 5.64 -3.11
CA VAL A 53 -9.33 6.65 -2.11
C VAL A 53 -8.46 6.59 -0.85
N LEU A 54 -8.06 5.41 -0.39
CA LEU A 54 -7.21 5.25 0.79
C LEU A 54 -5.79 5.78 0.57
N PHE A 55 -5.24 5.73 -0.65
CA PHE A 55 -3.84 6.14 -0.87
C PHE A 55 -3.65 7.65 -0.82
N ASN A 56 -4.62 8.43 -1.29
CA ASN A 56 -4.55 9.88 -1.16
C ASN A 56 -4.69 10.29 0.31
N GLU A 57 -5.66 9.72 1.03
CA GLU A 57 -5.83 9.96 2.48
C GLU A 57 -4.59 9.54 3.27
N LEU A 58 -4.01 8.38 2.96
CA LEU A 58 -2.78 7.93 3.60
C LEU A 58 -1.61 8.86 3.30
N ARG A 59 -1.47 9.32 2.05
CA ARG A 59 -0.43 10.28 1.67
C ARG A 59 -0.57 11.59 2.43
N GLU A 60 -1.78 12.11 2.61
CA GLU A 60 -2.02 13.30 3.41
C GLU A 60 -1.70 13.05 4.89
N ALA A 61 -2.12 11.92 5.46
CA ALA A 61 -1.77 11.55 6.83
C ALA A 61 -0.25 11.47 7.04
N LEU A 62 0.50 10.87 6.12
CA LEU A 62 1.97 10.81 6.18
C LEU A 62 2.62 12.20 6.20
N ARG A 63 2.04 13.19 5.51
CA ARG A 63 2.52 14.59 5.55
C ARG A 63 2.21 15.31 6.86
N LEU A 64 1.27 14.78 7.64
CA LEU A 64 0.86 15.31 8.94
C LEU A 64 1.59 14.65 10.11
N ILE A 65 2.53 13.74 9.87
CA ILE A 65 3.37 13.15 10.92
C ILE A 65 4.07 14.28 11.72
N GLY A 66 4.05 14.16 13.04
CA GLY A 66 4.52 15.18 13.98
C GLY A 66 3.51 16.30 14.26
N ARG A 67 2.30 16.26 13.67
CA ARG A 67 1.22 17.24 13.88
C ARG A 67 -0.04 16.55 14.44
N PRO A 68 -0.01 16.09 15.71
CA PRO A 68 -1.05 15.24 16.27
C PRO A 68 -2.44 15.90 16.27
N ALA A 69 -2.54 17.22 16.46
CA ALA A 69 -3.83 17.92 16.39
C ALA A 69 -4.50 17.80 15.00
N LEU A 70 -3.72 17.89 13.92
CA LEU A 70 -4.23 17.74 12.55
C LEU A 70 -4.51 16.28 12.22
N LEU A 71 -3.68 15.35 12.68
CA LEU A 71 -3.91 13.91 12.54
C LEU A 71 -5.19 13.47 13.27
N GLY A 72 -5.49 14.03 14.44
CA GLY A 72 -6.70 13.69 15.21
C GLY A 72 -8.01 14.03 14.50
N ALA A 73 -7.99 15.05 13.63
CA ALA A 73 -9.11 15.44 12.78
C ALA A 73 -9.12 14.73 11.41
N HIS A 74 -8.07 13.97 11.09
CA HIS A 74 -7.93 13.31 9.80
C HIS A 74 -8.93 12.14 9.63
N PRO A 75 -9.49 11.89 8.42
CA PRO A 75 -10.45 10.81 8.19
C PRO A 75 -10.02 9.42 8.68
N LEU A 76 -8.73 9.09 8.54
CA LEU A 76 -8.18 7.82 9.03
C LEU A 76 -8.25 7.67 10.55
N ALA A 77 -8.22 8.78 11.30
CA ALA A 77 -8.27 8.78 12.75
C ALA A 77 -9.70 8.76 13.31
N LEU A 78 -10.69 9.21 12.50
CA LEU A 78 -12.10 9.28 12.91
C LEU A 78 -12.73 7.91 13.23
N ARG A 79 -12.10 6.82 12.78
CA ARG A 79 -12.54 5.45 13.05
C ARG A 79 -12.18 4.97 14.46
N LEU A 80 -11.34 5.71 15.19
CA LEU A 80 -10.91 5.37 16.53
C LEU A 80 -11.85 6.02 17.55
N ASP A 81 -12.40 5.24 18.47
CA ASP A 81 -13.28 5.75 19.54
C ASP A 81 -12.47 6.35 20.70
N LEU A 82 -11.77 7.46 20.43
CA LEU A 82 -10.86 8.16 21.32
C LEU A 82 -11.08 9.69 21.23
N SER A 83 -10.50 10.48 22.14
CA SER A 83 -10.48 11.95 22.00
C SER A 83 -9.65 12.39 20.78
N VAL A 84 -9.86 13.59 20.25
CA VAL A 84 -9.12 14.10 19.07
C VAL A 84 -7.60 14.05 19.30
N GLU A 85 -7.15 14.44 20.49
CA GLU A 85 -5.74 14.42 20.88
C GLU A 85 -5.18 12.99 20.92
N GLN A 86 -5.95 12.06 21.52
CA GLN A 86 -5.58 10.65 21.61
C GLN A 86 -5.52 9.99 20.23
N ARG A 87 -6.52 10.25 19.38
CA ARG A 87 -6.59 9.78 17.99
C ARG A 87 -5.33 10.20 17.21
N GLY A 88 -4.97 11.48 17.31
CA GLY A 88 -3.80 12.03 16.65
C GLY A 88 -2.50 11.38 17.10
N ALA A 89 -2.32 11.22 18.42
CA ALA A 89 -1.14 10.57 18.99
C ALA A 89 -1.04 9.08 18.62
N VAL A 90 -2.17 8.35 18.62
CA VAL A 90 -2.23 6.93 18.23
C VAL A 90 -1.91 6.76 16.75
N LEU A 91 -2.53 7.57 15.88
CA LEU A 91 -2.26 7.49 14.44
C LEU A 91 -0.82 7.88 14.10
N ASP A 92 -0.26 8.93 14.73
CA ASP A 92 1.14 9.32 14.54
C ASP A 92 2.09 8.19 14.90
N ARG A 93 1.89 7.59 16.09
CA ARG A 93 2.70 6.45 16.55
C ARG A 93 2.58 5.26 15.61
N ALA A 94 1.36 4.89 15.23
CA ALA A 94 1.12 3.75 14.33
C ALA A 94 1.82 3.94 12.98
N LEU A 95 1.72 5.12 12.37
CA LEU A 95 2.40 5.42 11.10
C LEU A 95 3.93 5.31 11.23
N ARG A 96 4.51 5.87 12.30
CA ARG A 96 5.96 5.77 12.56
C ARG A 96 6.39 4.32 12.76
N THR A 97 5.67 3.56 13.56
CA THR A 97 5.96 2.13 13.81
C THR A 97 5.95 1.32 12.51
N VAL A 98 4.96 1.54 11.64
CA VAL A 98 4.89 0.84 10.35
C VAL A 98 6.06 1.26 9.43
N ILE A 99 6.45 2.54 9.41
CA ILE A 99 7.62 3.00 8.65
C ILE A 99 8.91 2.34 9.15
N ASP A 100 9.12 2.30 10.47
CA ASP A 100 10.29 1.68 11.08
C ASP A 100 10.36 0.18 10.77
N GLN A 101 9.23 -0.52 10.83
CA GLN A 101 9.14 -1.94 10.46
C GLN A 101 9.46 -2.18 8.97
N LEU A 102 8.99 -1.30 8.09
CA LEU A 102 9.30 -1.40 6.65
C LEU A 102 10.79 -1.19 6.37
N GLU A 103 11.44 -0.29 7.09
CA GLU A 103 12.88 -0.03 6.96
C GLU A 103 13.74 -1.22 7.42
N GLN A 104 13.33 -1.91 8.49
CA GLN A 104 14.08 -3.03 9.07
C GLN A 104 13.81 -4.38 8.39
N GLY A 105 12.74 -4.50 7.60
CA GLY A 105 12.34 -5.75 6.95
C GLY A 105 12.96 -5.99 5.57
N SER A 106 12.44 -7.00 4.87
CA SER A 106 12.77 -7.31 3.46
C SER A 106 12.41 -6.20 2.47
N ARG A 107 11.73 -5.15 2.95
CA ARG A 107 11.24 -3.99 2.18
C ARG A 107 12.01 -2.73 2.50
N SER A 108 13.23 -2.87 3.02
CA SER A 108 14.06 -1.79 3.54
C SER A 108 14.13 -0.59 2.61
N ARG A 109 14.30 -0.79 1.29
CA ARG A 109 14.38 0.31 0.32
C ARG A 109 13.09 1.15 0.23
N SER A 110 11.93 0.52 0.33
CA SER A 110 10.63 1.22 0.38
C SER A 110 10.46 1.96 1.71
N GLY A 111 10.85 1.33 2.82
CA GLY A 111 10.85 1.95 4.14
C GLY A 111 11.75 3.19 4.20
N THR A 112 12.99 3.06 3.73
CA THR A 112 13.95 4.18 3.64
C THR A 112 13.40 5.32 2.77
N LEU A 113 12.78 5.02 1.62
CA LEU A 113 12.18 6.06 0.78
C LEU A 113 11.12 6.87 1.53
N VAL A 114 10.21 6.19 2.24
CA VAL A 114 9.12 6.83 2.98
C VAL A 114 9.66 7.61 4.18
N ARG A 115 10.63 7.05 4.92
CA ARG A 115 11.33 7.73 6.01
C ARG A 115 11.94 9.05 5.55
N LEU A 116 12.81 9.01 4.54
CA LEU A 116 13.46 10.21 4.00
C LEU A 116 12.41 11.25 3.57
N ARG A 117 11.33 10.80 2.93
CA ARG A 117 10.30 11.70 2.40
C ARG A 117 9.46 12.38 3.50
N TYR A 118 9.02 11.63 4.51
CA TYR A 118 7.97 12.06 5.43
C TYR A 118 8.44 12.27 6.87
N LEU A 119 9.43 11.51 7.33
CA LEU A 119 10.02 11.71 8.66
C LEU A 119 11.15 12.73 8.62
N ASP A 120 12.02 12.62 7.62
CA ASP A 120 13.16 13.53 7.46
C ASP A 120 12.81 14.77 6.61
N GLY A 121 11.60 14.81 6.05
CA GLY A 121 11.05 15.99 5.35
C GLY A 121 11.70 16.30 4.00
N MET A 122 12.48 15.39 3.42
CA MET A 122 13.19 15.61 2.17
C MET A 122 12.22 15.75 0.98
N SER A 123 12.59 16.55 -0.01
CA SER A 123 11.85 16.67 -1.26
C SER A 123 12.00 15.41 -2.14
N VAL A 124 11.09 15.23 -3.10
CA VAL A 124 11.16 14.11 -4.07
C VAL A 124 12.49 14.10 -4.83
N LYS A 125 13.01 15.29 -5.19
CA LYS A 125 14.28 15.42 -5.90
C LYS A 125 15.46 14.95 -5.06
N GLU A 126 15.47 15.30 -3.77
CA GLU A 126 16.55 14.90 -2.85
C GLU A 126 16.49 13.40 -2.56
N VAL A 127 15.31 12.85 -2.29
CA VAL A 127 15.13 11.39 -2.08
C VAL A 127 15.57 10.60 -3.32
N ARG A 128 15.18 11.03 -4.53
CA ARG A 128 15.62 10.40 -5.78
C ARG A 128 17.12 10.41 -5.94
N ARG A 129 17.77 11.54 -5.62
CA ARG A 129 19.22 11.68 -5.68
C ARG A 129 19.91 10.77 -4.67
N GLN A 130 19.43 10.74 -3.43
CA GLN A 130 20.03 9.95 -2.35
C GLN A 130 19.89 8.44 -2.59
N LEU A 131 18.77 7.99 -3.14
CA LEU A 131 18.50 6.57 -3.41
C LEU A 131 18.86 6.11 -4.84
N TYR A 132 19.47 7.00 -5.63
CA TYR A 132 19.83 6.78 -7.04
C TYR A 132 18.65 6.24 -7.88
N LEU A 133 17.50 6.92 -7.80
CA LEU A 133 16.27 6.54 -8.47
C LEU A 133 15.94 7.46 -9.64
N SER A 134 15.52 6.87 -10.77
CA SER A 134 14.79 7.60 -11.80
C SER A 134 13.40 8.00 -11.30
N GLU A 135 12.74 8.90 -12.03
CA GLU A 135 11.39 9.37 -11.68
C GLU A 135 10.36 8.23 -11.64
N SER A 136 10.29 7.46 -12.72
CA SER A 136 9.36 6.33 -12.82
C SER A 136 9.66 5.24 -11.79
N HIS A 137 10.93 5.04 -11.41
CA HIS A 137 11.28 4.11 -10.35
C HIS A 137 10.86 4.63 -8.97
N TYR A 138 11.04 5.93 -8.71
CA TYR A 138 10.55 6.57 -7.49
C TYR A 138 9.04 6.38 -7.33
N HIS A 139 8.23 6.69 -8.35
CA HIS A 139 6.78 6.59 -8.24
C HIS A 139 6.31 5.16 -8.01
N ARG A 140 6.90 4.17 -8.71
CA ARG A 140 6.58 2.76 -8.48
C ARG A 140 6.95 2.30 -7.07
N LEU A 141 8.16 2.62 -6.63
CA LEU A 141 8.63 2.22 -5.30
C LEU A 141 7.81 2.90 -4.18
N HIS A 142 7.47 4.18 -4.37
CA HIS A 142 6.61 4.93 -3.46
C HIS A 142 5.19 4.35 -3.41
N HIS A 143 4.61 3.98 -4.54
CA HIS A 143 3.31 3.32 -4.59
C HIS A 143 3.31 2.01 -3.80
N VAL A 144 4.29 1.13 -4.06
CA VAL A 144 4.47 -0.12 -3.32
C VAL A 144 4.66 0.14 -1.81
N ALA A 145 5.38 1.20 -1.44
CA ALA A 145 5.53 1.55 -0.04
C ALA A 145 4.18 1.96 0.60
N LEU A 146 3.36 2.75 -0.10
CA LEU A 146 2.02 3.13 0.38
C LEU A 146 1.08 1.93 0.51
N GLU A 147 1.14 0.97 -0.41
CA GLU A 147 0.40 -0.30 -0.31
C GLU A 147 0.76 -1.05 0.97
N TRP A 148 2.06 -1.19 1.26
CA TRP A 148 2.49 -1.87 2.47
C TRP A 148 2.06 -1.14 3.74
N ILE A 149 2.18 0.18 3.76
CA ILE A 149 1.72 0.96 4.91
C ILE A 149 0.22 0.80 5.10
N ALA A 150 -0.59 0.90 4.04
CA ALA A 150 -2.04 0.75 4.13
C ALA A 150 -2.44 -0.61 4.71
N ARG A 151 -1.76 -1.68 4.28
CA ARG A 151 -1.98 -3.05 4.76
C ARG A 151 -1.61 -3.20 6.24
N ASP A 152 -0.45 -2.68 6.64
CA ASP A 152 0.12 -2.92 7.97
C ASP A 152 -0.42 -1.92 9.03
N LEU A 153 -0.96 -0.77 8.60
CA LEU A 153 -1.54 0.26 9.47
C LEU A 153 -2.78 -0.22 10.23
N ALA A 154 -3.64 -1.03 9.60
CA ALA A 154 -4.83 -1.58 10.26
C ALA A 154 -4.48 -2.42 11.49
N THR A 155 -3.38 -3.18 11.41
CA THR A 155 -2.82 -3.97 12.52
C THR A 155 -2.22 -3.06 13.59
N ALA A 156 -1.47 -2.04 13.19
CA ALA A 156 -0.83 -1.11 14.14
C ALA A 156 -1.83 -0.26 14.94
N LEU A 157 -3.02 0.00 14.39
CA LEU A 157 -4.10 0.72 15.08
C LEU A 157 -4.86 -0.15 16.10
N ASN A 158 -4.74 -1.48 16.04
CA ASN A 158 -5.38 -2.42 16.97
C ASN A 158 -4.34 -3.40 17.53
N PRO A 159 -3.41 -2.95 18.39
CA PRO A 159 -2.48 -3.86 19.04
C PRO A 159 -3.26 -4.78 19.99
N SER A 160 -3.32 -6.08 19.66
CA SER A 160 -3.87 -7.13 20.51
C SER A 160 -3.19 -7.23 21.88
#